data_AF-A0A109J9I7-F1
#
_entry.id   AF-A0A109J9I7-F1
#
_cell.length_a   1.000
_cell.length_b   1.000
_cell.length_c   1.000
_cell.angle_alpha   90.00
_cell.angle_beta   90.00
_cell.angle_gamma   90.00
#
_symmetry.space_group_name_H-M   'P 1'
#
loop_
_entity.id
_entity.type
_entity.pdbx_description
1 polymer ?
#
loop_
_entity_poly.entity_id
_entity_poly.type
_entity_poly.pdbx_seq_one_letter_code
_entity_poly.pdbx_strand_id
1 'polypeptide(L)' 'MIGLDIESWALTRAHHIVLNEGLNLAKAAQDLDRKRSRTLVYELQKVIAAAILEAHAASISPNRLQAGQEA' A
#
# COMPACT_ATOMS: atom_id res chain seq x y z
N MET A 1 -13.83 9.75 16.39
CA MET A 1 -13.11 10.16 15.16
C MET A 1 -12.35 8.99 14.53
N ILE A 2 -12.95 7.80 14.42
CA ILE A 2 -12.26 6.61 13.85
C ILE A 2 -12.31 6.61 12.31
N GLY A 3 -13.37 7.17 11.71
CA GLY A 3 -13.51 7.27 10.24
C GLY A 3 -12.49 8.20 9.57
N LEU A 4 -12.13 9.31 10.22
CA LEU A 4 -11.12 10.25 9.70
C LEU A 4 -9.70 9.65 9.73
N ASP A 5 -9.42 8.79 10.71
CA ASP A 5 -8.10 8.16 10.87
C ASP A 5 -7.85 7.08 9.80
N ILE A 6 -8.85 6.23 9.54
CA ILE A 6 -8.74 5.19 8.51
C ILE A 6 -8.68 5.78 7.09
N GLU A 7 -9.44 6.84 6.81
CA GLU A 7 -9.39 7.53 5.51
C GLU A 7 -8.02 8.18 5.26
N SER A 8 -7.48 8.88 6.26
CA SER A 8 -6.16 9.51 6.18
C SER A 8 -5.04 8.46 6.02
N TRP A 9 -5.11 7.38 6.80
CA TRP A 9 -4.20 6.24 6.66
C TRP A 9 -4.31 5.61 5.26
N ALA A 10 -5.51 5.34 4.78
CA ALA A 10 -5.73 4.70 3.48
C ALA A 10 -5.20 5.57 2.33
N LEU A 11 -5.42 6.89 2.42
CA LEU A 11 -4.89 7.85 1.45
C LEU A 11 -3.36 7.85 1.44
N THR A 12 -2.73 7.91 2.63
CA THR A 12 -1.27 7.87 2.77
C THR A 12 -0.70 6.54 2.25
N ARG A 13 -1.34 5.42 2.59
CA ARG A 13 -0.94 4.08 2.17
C ARG A 13 -1.02 3.92 0.65
N ALA A 14 -2.13 4.36 0.04
CA ALA A 14 -2.30 4.34 -1.40
C ALA A 14 -1.25 5.21 -2.12
N HIS A 15 -0.96 6.40 -1.59
CA HIS A 15 0.04 7.30 -2.16
C HIS A 15 1.44 6.65 -2.19
N HIS A 16 1.84 5.99 -1.11
CA HIS A 16 3.11 5.24 -1.07
C HIS A 16 3.17 4.12 -2.11
N ILE A 17 2.07 3.36 -2.28
CA ILE A 17 2.01 2.28 -3.28
C ILE A 17 2.21 2.82 -4.70
N VAL A 18 1.52 3.92 -5.02
CA VAL A 18 1.62 4.54 -6.34
C VAL A 18 3.02 5.09 -6.60
N LEU A 19 3.56 5.87 -5.66
CA LEU A 19 4.84 6.55 -5.85
C LEU A 19 6.03 5.60 -5.87
N ASN A 20 5.99 4.49 -5.14
CA ASN A 20 7.10 3.55 -5.09
C ASN A 20 6.91 2.42 -6.10
N GLU A 21 5.88 1.61 -5.92
CA GLU A 21 5.69 0.40 -6.72
C GLU A 21 5.18 0.73 -8.13
N GLY A 22 4.21 1.65 -8.22
CA GLY A 22 3.69 2.12 -9.51
C GLY A 22 4.77 2.78 -10.36
N LEU A 23 5.59 3.66 -9.76
CA LEU A 23 6.68 4.33 -10.48
C LEU A 23 7.78 3.36 -10.91
N ASN A 24 8.17 2.42 -10.06
CA ASN A 24 9.17 1.41 -10.40
C ASN A 24 8.70 0.55 -11.58
N LEU A 25 7.43 0.15 -11.58
CA LEU A 25 6.82 -0.58 -12.69
C LEU A 25 6.78 0.26 -13.97
N ALA A 26 6.38 1.53 -13.88
CA ALA A 26 6.35 2.44 -15.01
C ALA A 26 7.74 2.61 -15.64
N LYS A 27 8.78 2.74 -14.81
CA LYS A 27 10.17 2.82 -15.27
C LYS A 27 10.62 1.53 -15.97
N ALA A 28 10.35 0.36 -15.39
CA ALA A 28 10.71 -0.91 -16.03
C ALA A 28 9.98 -1.13 -17.37
N ALA A 29 8.73 -0.66 -17.46
CA ALA A 29 7.96 -0.69 -18.70
C ALA A 29 8.54 0.26 -19.75
N GLN A 30 8.93 1.47 -19.35
CA GLN A 30 9.62 2.44 -20.21
C GLN A 30 10.95 1.89 -20.75
N ASP A 31 11.70 1.19 -19.91
CA ASP A 31 12.98 0.54 -20.27
C ASP A 31 12.78 -0.72 -21.16
N LEU A 32 11.52 -1.09 -21.49
CA LEU A 32 11.14 -2.31 -22.21
C LEU A 32 11.65 -3.61 -21.54
N ASP A 33 11.94 -3.57 -20.24
CA ASP A 33 12.39 -4.73 -19.47
C ASP A 33 11.19 -5.58 -19.06
N ARG A 34 10.81 -6.52 -19.93
CA ARG A 34 9.69 -7.44 -19.72
C ARG A 34 9.84 -8.32 -18.48
N LYS A 35 11.06 -8.77 -18.16
CA LYS A 35 11.28 -9.67 -17.02
C LYS A 35 11.05 -8.90 -15.73
N ARG A 36 11.66 -7.72 -15.61
CA ARG A 36 11.51 -6.86 -14.44
C ARG A 36 10.09 -6.32 -14.31
N SER A 37 9.45 -5.90 -15.41
CA SER A 37 8.06 -5.46 -15.40
C SER A 37 7.13 -6.54 -14.84
N ARG A 38 7.31 -7.81 -15.25
CA ARG A 38 6.51 -8.92 -14.74
C ARG A 38 6.71 -9.12 -13.23
N THR A 39 7.96 -9.08 -12.75
CA THR A 39 8.24 -9.17 -11.31
C THR A 39 7.57 -8.03 -10.53
N LEU A 40 7.71 -6.80 -11.01
CA LEU A 40 7.14 -5.62 -10.35
C LEU A 40 5.61 -5.63 -10.32
N VAL A 41 4.94 -6.19 -11.34
CA VAL A 41 3.48 -6.41 -11.29
C VAL A 41 3.10 -7.32 -10.14
N TYR A 42 3.82 -8.43 -9.94
CA TYR A 42 3.53 -9.35 -8.82
C TYR A 42 3.79 -8.70 -7.45
N GLU A 43 4.87 -7.94 -7.33
CA GLU A 43 5.14 -7.22 -6.07
C GLU A 43 4.08 -6.14 -5.80
N LEU A 44 3.68 -5.36 -6.80
CA LEU A 44 2.58 -4.40 -6.68
C LEU A 44 1.27 -5.09 -6.22
N GLN A 45 0.93 -6.24 -6.81
CA GLN A 45 -0.25 -7.01 -6.41
C GLN A 45 -0.17 -7.47 -4.94
N LYS A 46 1.01 -7.94 -4.50
CA LYS A 46 1.21 -8.34 -3.10
C LYS A 46 1.02 -7.17 -2.14
N VAL A 47 1.60 -6.01 -2.45
CA VAL A 47 1.49 -4.82 -1.59
C VAL A 47 0.05 -4.31 -1.53
N ILE A 48 -0.69 -4.32 -2.65
CA ILE A 48 -2.12 -3.99 -2.67
C ILE A 48 -2.92 -4.97 -1.79
N ALA A 49 -2.68 -6.27 -1.93
CA ALA A 49 -3.36 -7.27 -1.11
C ALA A 49 -3.07 -7.09 0.39
N ALA A 50 -1.82 -6.78 0.75
CA ALA A 50 -1.43 -6.48 2.12
C ALA A 50 -2.16 -5.24 2.65
N ALA A 51 -2.24 -4.16 1.87
CA ALA A 51 -2.95 -2.94 2.27
C ALA A 51 -4.45 -3.18 2.49
N ILE A 52 -5.09 -4.04 1.68
CA ILE A 52 -6.49 -4.43 1.88
C ILE A 52 -6.67 -5.20 3.18
N LEU A 53 -5.77 -6.14 3.48
CA LEU A 53 -5.81 -6.91 4.74
C LEU A 53 -5.55 -6.03 5.96
N GLU A 54 -4.61 -5.09 5.87
CA GLU A 54 -4.33 -4.08 6.90
C GLU A 54 -5.59 -3.22 7.18
N ALA A 55 -6.26 -2.74 6.13
CA ALA A 55 -7.49 -1.96 6.25
C ALA A 55 -8.63 -2.76 6.91
N HIS A 56 -8.79 -4.01 6.50
CA HIS A 56 -9.79 -4.91 7.06
C HIS A 56 -9.50 -5.20 8.54
N ALA A 57 -8.25 -5.48 8.91
CA ALA A 57 -7.86 -5.68 10.31
C ALA A 57 -8.10 -4.43 11.16
N ALA A 58 -7.79 -3.24 10.63
CA ALA A 58 -8.05 -1.96 11.29
C ALA A 58 -9.55 -1.71 11.50
N SER A 59 -10.42 -2.11 10.56
CA SER A 59 -11.87 -2.00 10.71
C SER A 59 -12.45 -2.93 11.79
N ILE A 60 -11.84 -4.10 12.01
CA ILE A 60 -12.31 -5.10 13.00
C ILE A 60 -11.76 -4.81 14.40
N SER A 61 -10.59 -4.18 14.51
CA SER A 61 -9.92 -3.87 15.78
C SER A 61 -9.56 -2.38 15.86
N PRO A 62 -10.52 -1.49 16.16
CA PRO A 62 -10.28 -0.04 16.18
C PRO A 62 -9.25 0.41 17.22
N ASN A 63 -8.89 -0.46 18.19
CA ASN A 63 -7.93 -0.16 19.25
C ASN A 63 -6.45 -0.36 18.84
N ARG A 64 -6.16 -0.86 17.62
CA ARG A 64 -4.79 -1.22 17.20
C ARG A 64 -4.04 -0.10 16.46
N LEU A 65 -4.75 0.91 15.96
CA LEU A 65 -4.14 2.05 15.27
C LEU A 65 -3.52 3.08 16.24
N GLN A 66 -3.94 3.11 17.51
CA GLN A 66 -3.38 4.03 18.52
C GLN A 66 -2.02 3.57 19.07
N ALA A 67 -1.71 2.27 19.03
CA ALA A 67 -0.49 1.72 19.64
C ALA A 67 0.79 1.94 18.80
N GLY A 68 0.70 2.54 17.61
CA GLY A 68 1.84 2.85 16.75
C GLY A 68 2.39 4.27 16.89
N GLN A 69 1.80 5.10 17.77
CA GLN A 69 2.22 6.49 18.00
C GLN A 69 2.81 6.75 19.40
N GLU A 70 2.95 5.73 20.25
CA GLU A 70 3.62 5.82 21.55
C GLU A 70 4.61 4.66 21.72
N ALA A 71 5.84 4.83 21.21
CA ALA A 71 7.12 4.25 21.68
C ALA A 71 8.15 4.15 20.52
#